data_AF-A0A246THY5-F1
#
_entry.id   AF-A0A246THY5-F1
#
_cell.length_a   1.000
_cell.length_b   1.000
_cell.length_c   1.000
_cell.angle_alpha   90.00
_cell.angle_beta   90.00
_cell.angle_gamma   90.00
#
_symmetry.space_group_name_H-M   'P 1'
#
loop_
_entity.id
_entity.type
_entity.pdbx_description
1 polymer ?
#
loop_
_entity_poly.entity_id
_entity_poly.type
_entity_poly.pdbx_seq_one_letter_code
_entity_poly.pdbx_strand_id
1 'polypeptide(L)' 'MIRKVIAQMETEDGWVPLGAVGAQLANLVSDFDPRTFGFKKLSDLVKKTNSFEVDHVEGRPVRIRLKPSTSTSEAFLPMV' A
#
# COMPACT_ATOMS: atom_id res chain seq x y z
N MET A 1 6.21 -0.45 -7.29
CA MET A 1 5.05 -0.76 -8.17
C MET A 1 3.73 -0.30 -7.56
N ILE A 2 3.33 -0.76 -6.37
CA ILE A 2 2.05 -0.36 -5.74
C ILE A 2 1.86 1.16 -5.70
N ARG A 3 2.91 1.94 -5.38
CA ARG A 3 2.84 3.42 -5.39
C ARG A 3 2.46 4.01 -6.75
N LYS A 4 2.94 3.44 -7.86
CA LYS A 4 2.58 3.88 -9.22
C LYS A 4 1.11 3.59 -9.53
N VAL A 5 0.63 2.42 -9.13
CA VAL A 5 -0.79 2.05 -9.30
C VAL A 5 -1.69 3.04 -8.55
N ILE A 6 -1.38 3.33 -7.29
CA ILE A 6 -2.14 4.29 -6.50
C ILE A 6 -2.09 5.70 -7.14
N ALA A 7 -0.92 6.13 -7.60
CA ALA A 7 -0.75 7.42 -8.27
C ALA A 7 -1.49 7.51 -9.63
N GLN A 8 -1.77 6.39 -10.30
CA GLN A 8 -2.57 6.37 -11.53
C GLN A 8 -4.07 6.38 -11.26
N MET A 9 -4.48 6.00 -10.04
CA MET A 9 -5.87 5.88 -9.63
C MET A 9 -6.37 7.14 -8.90
N GLU A 10 -5.72 8.30 -9.06
CA GLU A 10 -6.05 9.57 -8.37
C GLU A 10 -7.57 9.72 -8.11
N THR A 11 -7.93 9.61 -6.83
CA THR A 11 -9.30 9.66 -6.32
C THR A 11 -9.52 10.97 -5.60
N GLU A 12 -10.75 11.47 -5.57
CA GLU A 12 -11.10 12.76 -4.97
C GLU A 12 -10.70 12.86 -3.48
N ASP A 13 -10.89 11.78 -2.72
CA ASP A 13 -10.50 11.71 -1.30
C ASP A 13 -9.05 11.24 -1.08
N GLY A 14 -8.33 10.90 -2.16
CA GLY A 14 -7.00 10.28 -2.15
C GLY A 14 -6.99 8.82 -1.67
N TRP A 15 -8.14 8.22 -1.36
CA TRP A 15 -8.27 6.83 -0.94
C TRP A 15 -8.68 5.93 -2.10
N VAL A 16 -7.88 4.90 -2.35
CA VAL A 16 -8.16 3.93 -3.41
C VAL A 16 -8.60 2.58 -2.83
N PRO A 17 -9.60 1.91 -3.40
CA PRO A 17 -10.04 0.60 -2.93
C PRO A 17 -8.95 -0.46 -3.19
N LEU A 18 -8.58 -1.19 -2.14
CA LEU A 18 -7.53 -2.22 -2.17
C LEU A 18 -7.81 -3.30 -3.22
N GLY A 19 -9.08 -3.65 -3.42
CA GLY A 19 -9.48 -4.61 -4.44
C GLY A 19 -9.16 -4.12 -5.86
N ALA A 20 -9.39 -2.84 -6.15
CA ALA A 20 -9.07 -2.25 -7.44
C ALA A 20 -7.54 -2.12 -7.65
N VAL A 21 -6.80 -1.80 -6.59
CA VAL A 21 -5.32 -1.83 -6.61
C VAL A 21 -4.82 -3.23 -6.93
N GLY A 22 -5.39 -4.26 -6.30
CA GLY A 22 -5.04 -5.67 -6.58
C GLY A 22 -5.33 -6.07 -8.02
N ALA A 23 -6.48 -5.67 -8.57
CA ALA A 23 -6.84 -5.93 -9.97
C ALA A 23 -5.88 -5.22 -10.94
N GLN A 24 -5.56 -3.95 -10.70
CA GLN A 24 -4.56 -3.23 -11.49
C GLN A 24 -3.17 -3.83 -11.38
N LEU A 25 -2.77 -4.29 -10.18
CA LEU A 25 -1.49 -4.98 -10.01
C LEU A 25 -1.43 -6.28 -10.81
N ALA A 26 -2.49 -7.09 -10.79
CA ALA A 26 -2.55 -8.32 -11.57
C ALA A 26 -2.49 -8.04 -13.08
N ASN A 27 -3.05 -6.93 -13.55
CA ASN A 27 -2.97 -6.51 -14.94
C ASN A 27 -1.58 -5.98 -15.34
N LEU A 28 -0.91 -5.25 -14.45
CA LEU A 28 0.41 -4.66 -14.70
C LEU A 28 1.56 -5.65 -14.49
N VAL A 29 1.37 -6.59 -13.58
CA VAL A 29 2.35 -7.57 -13.15
C VAL A 29 1.63 -8.92 -13.10
N SER A 30 1.67 -9.64 -14.21
CA SER A 30 0.98 -10.92 -14.38
C SER A 30 1.43 -12.00 -13.38
N ASP A 31 2.62 -11.84 -12.77
CA ASP A 31 3.20 -12.74 -11.77
C ASP A 31 3.06 -12.22 -10.33
N PHE A 32 2.19 -11.22 -10.11
CA PHE A 32 1.97 -10.71 -8.77
C PHE A 32 1.12 -11.69 -7.94
N ASP A 33 1.78 -12.43 -7.05
CA ASP A 33 1.10 -13.26 -6.05
C ASP A 33 1.52 -12.85 -4.62
N PRO A 34 0.59 -12.38 -3.76
CA PRO A 34 0.86 -12.09 -2.34
C PRO A 34 1.48 -13.25 -1.55
N ARG A 35 1.24 -14.50 -1.98
CA ARG A 35 1.77 -15.71 -1.35
C ARG A 35 3.29 -15.83 -1.50
N THR A 36 3.87 -15.30 -2.59
CA THR A 36 5.33 -15.24 -2.78
C THR A 36 6.01 -14.39 -1.71
N PHE A 37 5.27 -13.45 -1.11
CA PHE A 37 5.71 -12.62 0.00
C PHE A 37 5.31 -13.18 1.37
N GLY A 38 4.66 -14.35 1.42
CA GLY A 38 4.20 -14.98 2.66
C GLY A 38 2.90 -14.42 3.24
N PHE A 39 2.13 -13.64 2.47
CA PHE A 39 0.87 -13.04 2.94
C PHE A 39 -0.35 -13.70 2.32
N LYS A 40 -1.35 -13.99 3.15
CA LYS A 40 -2.65 -14.51 2.69
C LYS A 40 -3.52 -13.45 2.01
N LYS A 41 -3.30 -12.18 2.35
CA LYS A 41 -4.10 -11.05 1.87
C LYS A 41 -3.19 -9.90 1.46
N LEU A 42 -3.57 -9.21 0.38
CA LEU A 42 -2.88 -7.99 -0.07
C LEU A 42 -2.85 -6.92 1.03
N SER A 43 -3.88 -6.85 1.87
CA SER A 43 -3.94 -5.91 3.00
C SER A 43 -2.78 -6.10 3.97
N ASP A 44 -2.39 -7.34 4.25
CA ASP A 44 -1.33 -7.63 5.21
C ASP A 44 0.04 -7.29 4.62
N LEU A 45 0.24 -7.58 3.32
CA LEU A 45 1.43 -7.16 2.58
C LEU A 45 1.60 -5.64 2.59
N VAL A 46 0.52 -4.90 2.30
CA VAL A 46 0.51 -3.44 2.23
C VAL A 46 0.72 -2.82 3.62
N LYS A 47 0.13 -3.40 4.67
CA LYS A 47 0.38 -2.99 6.07
C LYS A 47 1.84 -3.21 6.45
N LYS A 48 2.44 -4.35 6.08
CA LYS A 48 3.84 -4.66 6.41
C LYS A 48 4.83 -3.71 5.73
N THR A 49 4.50 -3.18 4.55
CA THR A 49 5.38 -2.26 3.81
C THR A 49 5.52 -0.88 4.48
N ASN A 50 4.68 -0.55 5.48
CA ASN A 50 4.64 0.72 6.23
C ASN A 50 4.70 2.01 5.37
N SER A 51 4.43 1.88 4.08
CA SER A 51 4.45 2.96 3.09
C SER A 51 3.05 3.46 2.76
N PHE A 52 2.03 2.80 3.30
CA PHE A 52 0.63 3.00 2.95
C PHE A 52 -0.22 3.06 4.21
N GLU A 53 -1.22 3.93 4.20
CA GLU A 53 -2.31 3.91 5.17
C GLU A 53 -3.32 2.88 4.70
N VAL A 54 -3.86 2.09 5.62
CA VAL A 54 -4.83 1.05 5.33
C VAL A 54 -6.06 1.27 6.20
N ASP A 55 -7.16 1.62 5.56
CA ASP A 55 -8.47 1.75 6.18
C ASP A 55 -9.22 0.43 6.02
N HIS A 56 -9.34 -0.32 7.11
CA HIS A 56 -10.07 -1.58 7.19
C HIS A 56 -11.19 -1.42 8.21
N VAL A 57 -12.37 -1.06 7.72
CA VAL A 57 -13.60 -0.98 8.52
C VAL A 57 -14.44 -2.23 8.24
N GLU A 58 -14.89 -2.90 9.30
CA GLU A 58 -15.75 -4.07 9.18
C GLU A 58 -17.05 -3.72 8.44
N GLY A 59 -17.42 -4.53 7.44
CA GLY A 59 -18.57 -4.26 6.57
C GLY A 59 -18.31 -3.26 5.44
N ARG A 60 -17.09 -2.73 5.26
CA ARG A 60 -16.71 -1.86 4.14
C ARG A 60 -15.54 -2.43 3.33
N PRO A 61 -15.45 -2.12 2.03
CA PRO A 61 -14.29 -2.47 1.23
C PRO A 61 -13.03 -1.80 1.78
N VAL A 62 -11.95 -2.57 1.93
CA VAL A 62 -10.66 -2.04 2.39
C VAL A 62 -10.15 -0.99 1.41
N ARG A 63 -9.70 0.15 1.92
CA ARG A 63 -9.10 1.24 1.14
C ARG A 63 -7.69 1.51 1.60
N ILE A 64 -6.85 1.97 0.69
CA ILE A 64 -5.47 2.34 0.98
C ILE A 64 -5.14 3.70 0.40
N ARG A 65 -4.17 4.38 1.02
CA ARG A 65 -3.59 5.63 0.52
C ARG A 65 -2.08 5.61 0.72
N LEU A 66 -1.34 6.37 -0.07
CA LEU A 66 0.07 6.62 0.19
C LEU A 66 0.22 7.36 1.52
N LYS A 67 1.03 6.83 2.44
CA LYS A 67 1.44 7.65 3.60
C LYS A 67 2.24 8.84 3.05
N PRO A 68 1.94 10.09 3.44
CA PRO A 68 2.88 11.16 3.24
C PRO A 68 4.15 10.72 3.96
N SER A 69 5.21 10.47 3.19
CA SER A 69 6.45 9.95 3.73
C SER A 69 7.06 11.02 4.63
N THR A 70 6.71 10.98 5.92
CA THR A 70 7.60 11.44 6.96
C THR A 70 8.78 10.48 6.93
N SER A 71 9.72 10.79 6.04
CA SER A 71 11.09 10.36 6.17
C SER A 71 11.51 10.78 7.58
N THR A 72 11.35 9.88 8.54
CA THR A 72 12.23 9.89 9.70
C THR A 72 13.58 9.60 9.09
N SER A 73 14.24 10.68 8.69
CA SER A 73 15.68 10.76 8.75
C SER A 73 16.00 10.21 10.13
N GLU A 74 16.52 8.99 10.14
CA GLU A 74 17.28 8.46 11.25
C GLU A 74 18.47 9.41 11.39
N ALA A 75 18.22 10.56 12.04
CA ALA A 75 19.25 11.42 12.59
C ALA A 75 19.85 10.58 13.72
N PHE A 76 20.75 9.71 13.30
CA PHE A 76 21.69 8.99 14.14
C PHE A 76 22.28 10.03 15.09
N LEU A 77 21.99 9.86 16.38
CA LEU A 77 22.37 10.77 17.45
C LEU A 77 23.85 11.15 17.37
N PRO A 78 24.26 12.36 17.79
CA PRO A 78 25.65 12.75 17.79
C PRO A 78 26.43 11.85 18.76
N MET A 79 27.31 11.02 18.22
CA MET A 79 28.53 10.64 18.91
C MET A 79 29.61 11.57 18.38
N VAL A 80 29.87 12.71 19.05
CA VAL A 80 30.98 12.95 19.99
C VAL A 80 30.74 14.26 20.73
#